data_AF-A7NNA9-F1
#
_entry.id   AF-A7NNA9-F1
#
_cell.length_a   1.000
_cell.length_b   1.000
_cell.length_c   1.000
_cell.angle_alpha   90.00
_cell.angle_beta   90.00
_cell.angle_gamma   90.00
#
_symmetry.space_group_name_H-M   'P 1'
#
loop_
_entity.id
_entity.type
_entity.pdbx_description
1 polymer ?
#
loop_
_entity_poly.entity_id
_entity_poly.type
_entity_poly.pdbx_seq_one_letter_code
_entity_poly.pdbx_strand_id
1 'polypeptide(L)'
;MSRACPRPCPFVHRHRHDLIRLRDHLAEGHRCADAWVALAHLVREPWQRLDCLERASAIDPNDQNLRIAHLEHYVVLHPEDTQAAEELREAKARRALERYKPRIFRHQDASQPIGVILRALHAVNDADLEVALEEQERLRRLGRPMLLGDLLVLRGKTAPEALARALTLQSRLRAANGAMPRTLSEYLMAKGHVTPDQLERALIEQIRLHTSGKHEPLGEILLRQGAVDTTILQRAFQQHMHDAMTAFV
;
A
#
# COMPACT_ATOMS: atom_id res chain seq x y z
N MET A 1 -3.54 25.57 34.02
CA MET A 1 -3.01 24.32 33.42
C MET A 1 -3.62 24.18 32.04
N SER A 2 -2.85 24.41 30.97
CA SER A 2 -3.36 24.35 29.59
C SER A 2 -3.79 22.93 29.23
N ARG A 3 -5.06 22.74 28.88
CA ARG A 3 -5.61 21.42 28.50
C ARG A 3 -5.40 21.23 26.99
N ALA A 4 -4.46 20.36 26.62
CA ALA A 4 -4.29 19.96 25.23
C ALA A 4 -5.54 19.16 24.77
N CYS A 5 -6.07 19.48 23.59
CA CYS A 5 -7.22 18.77 23.04
C CYS A 5 -6.77 17.61 22.14
N PRO A 6 -7.50 16.49 22.11
CA PRO A 6 -7.28 15.44 21.10
C PRO A 6 -7.57 15.97 19.69
N ARG A 7 -6.89 15.42 18.69
CA ARG A 7 -7.17 15.66 17.27
C ARG A 7 -7.73 14.38 16.62
N PRO A 8 -8.91 14.42 15.97
CA PRO A 8 -9.81 15.58 15.85
C PRO A 8 -10.53 15.91 17.16
N CYS A 9 -10.74 17.21 17.44
CA CYS A 9 -11.39 17.67 18.67
C CYS A 9 -12.92 17.43 18.61
N PRO A 10 -13.51 16.62 19.51
CA PRO A 10 -14.95 16.32 19.49
C PRO A 10 -15.85 17.55 19.73
N PHE A 11 -15.37 18.52 20.52
CA PHE A 11 -16.08 19.77 20.77
C PHE A 11 -16.21 20.60 19.50
N VAL A 12 -15.09 20.80 18.79
CA VAL A 12 -15.05 21.54 17.52
C VAL A 12 -15.91 20.84 16.47
N HIS A 13 -15.90 19.51 16.41
CA HIS A 13 -16.74 18.78 15.47
C HIS A 13 -18.24 19.12 15.60
N ARG A 14 -18.73 19.29 16.84
CA ARG A 14 -20.14 19.65 17.12
C ARG A 14 -20.44 21.13 16.96
N HIS A 15 -19.45 22.00 17.15
CA HIS A 15 -19.62 23.46 17.20
C HIS A 15 -18.87 24.21 16.10
N ARG A 16 -18.53 23.53 14.99
CA ARG A 16 -17.65 24.06 13.92
C ARG A 16 -18.12 25.37 13.26
N HIS A 17 -19.39 25.73 13.40
CA HIS A 17 -19.96 26.97 12.85
C HIS A 17 -20.40 27.98 13.92
N ASP A 18 -20.14 27.71 15.20
CA ASP A 18 -20.56 28.55 16.32
C ASP A 18 -19.35 29.33 16.86
N LEU A 19 -19.21 30.58 16.40
CA LEU A 19 -18.09 31.44 16.75
C LEU A 19 -17.99 31.70 18.26
N ILE A 20 -19.13 31.84 18.95
CA ILE A 20 -19.15 32.14 20.38
C ILE A 20 -18.61 30.93 21.15
N ARG A 21 -19.15 29.74 20.88
CA ARG A 21 -18.71 28.51 21.55
C ARG A 21 -17.25 28.15 21.28
N LEU A 22 -16.76 28.40 20.07
CA LEU A 22 -15.35 28.16 19.72
C LEU A 22 -14.42 29.13 20.46
N ARG A 23 -14.83 30.40 20.63
CA ARG A 23 -14.07 31.38 21.42
C ARG A 23 -14.07 31.04 22.90
N ASP A 24 -15.21 30.66 23.46
CA ASP A 24 -15.33 30.28 24.87
C ASP A 24 -14.43 29.08 25.17
N HIS A 25 -14.43 28.07 24.29
CA HIS A 25 -13.54 26.90 24.40
C HIS A 25 -12.06 27.29 24.47
N LEU A 26 -11.62 28.27 23.67
CA LEU A 26 -10.24 28.77 23.72
C LEU A 26 -9.97 29.64 24.96
N ALA A 27 -10.95 30.46 25.38
CA ALA A 27 -10.87 31.33 26.55
C ALA A 27 -10.79 30.54 27.87
N GLU A 28 -11.39 29.35 27.92
CA GLU A 28 -11.26 28.38 29.01
C GLU A 28 -9.84 27.79 29.14
N GLY A 29 -8.91 28.15 28.24
CA GLY A 29 -7.50 27.76 28.30
C GLY A 29 -7.17 26.47 27.57
N HIS A 30 -8.05 26.01 26.67
CA HIS A 30 -7.78 24.85 25.82
C HIS A 30 -6.78 25.21 24.70
N ARG A 31 -5.68 24.45 24.60
CA ARG A 31 -4.77 24.52 23.44
C ARG A 31 -5.32 23.63 22.33
N CYS A 32 -6.25 24.16 21.54
CA CYS A 32 -6.94 23.43 20.47
C CYS A 32 -6.66 24.04 19.09
N ALA A 33 -5.83 23.37 18.28
CA ALA A 33 -5.56 23.80 16.90
C ALA A 33 -6.85 23.77 16.05
N ASP A 34 -7.69 22.74 16.19
CA ASP A 34 -8.94 22.60 15.41
C ASP A 34 -9.92 23.76 15.67
N ALA A 35 -9.95 24.31 16.89
CA ALA A 35 -10.82 25.44 17.22
C ALA A 35 -10.33 26.73 16.53
N TRP A 36 -9.02 26.97 16.49
CA TRP A 36 -8.43 28.09 15.76
C TRP A 36 -8.66 27.98 14.25
N VAL A 37 -8.55 26.77 13.68
CA VAL A 37 -8.89 26.53 12.27
C VAL A 37 -10.37 26.81 11.99
N ALA A 38 -11.26 26.30 12.84
CA ALA A 38 -12.69 26.55 12.70
C ALA A 38 -13.02 28.06 12.78
N LEU A 39 -12.38 28.80 13.69
CA LEU A 39 -12.50 30.25 13.76
C LEU A 39 -11.99 30.95 12.50
N ALA A 40 -10.87 30.50 11.93
CA ALA A 40 -10.33 31.05 10.68
C ALA A 40 -11.36 30.99 9.52
N HIS A 41 -12.20 29.96 9.49
CA HIS A 41 -13.29 29.84 8.51
C HIS A 41 -14.50 30.75 8.78
N LEU A 42 -14.68 31.22 10.02
CA LEU A 42 -15.83 32.04 10.43
C LEU A 42 -15.53 33.54 10.42
N VAL A 43 -14.26 33.92 10.61
CA VAL A 43 -13.83 35.33 10.54
C VAL A 43 -13.82 35.80 9.08
N ARG A 44 -14.24 37.04 8.86
CA ARG A 44 -14.36 37.65 7.52
C ARG A 44 -13.08 38.37 7.11
N GLU A 45 -12.46 39.07 8.05
CA GLU A 45 -11.27 39.87 7.81
C GLU A 45 -10.05 38.99 7.50
N PRO A 46 -9.31 39.23 6.39
CA PRO A 46 -8.17 38.41 6.00
C PRO A 46 -7.06 38.35 7.05
N TRP A 47 -6.77 39.46 7.75
CA TRP A 47 -5.75 39.51 8.79
C TRP A 47 -6.14 38.70 10.03
N GLN A 48 -7.44 38.70 10.42
CA GLN A 48 -7.94 37.89 11.53
C GLN A 48 -7.85 36.41 11.21
N ARG A 49 -8.11 36.06 9.95
CA ARG A 49 -7.95 34.69 9.47
C ARG A 49 -6.49 34.24 9.57
N LEU A 50 -5.56 35.10 9.17
CA LEU A 50 -4.13 34.82 9.28
C LEU A 50 -3.71 34.62 10.74
N ASP A 51 -4.09 35.51 11.66
CA ASP A 51 -3.80 35.38 13.11
C ASP A 51 -4.37 34.07 13.70
N CYS A 52 -5.58 33.67 13.30
CA CYS A 52 -6.14 32.37 13.70
C CYS A 52 -5.29 31.19 13.19
N LEU A 53 -4.84 31.23 11.94
CA LEU A 53 -4.02 30.17 11.33
C LEU A 53 -2.60 30.13 11.92
N GLU A 54 -2.04 31.27 12.28
CA GLU A 54 -0.74 31.38 12.96
C GLU A 54 -0.81 30.72 14.35
N ARG A 55 -1.85 31.04 15.13
CA ARG A 55 -2.10 30.41 16.44
C ARG A 55 -2.35 28.90 16.33
N ALA A 56 -3.05 28.45 15.29
CA ALA A 56 -3.22 27.02 15.02
C ALA A 56 -1.87 26.34 14.72
N SER A 57 -1.04 26.96 13.88
CA SER A 57 0.28 26.46 13.49
C SER A 57 1.27 26.43 14.66
N ALA A 58 1.18 27.38 15.60
CA ALA A 58 1.99 27.37 16.83
C ALA A 58 1.62 26.21 17.78
N ILE A 59 0.41 25.65 17.67
CA ILE A 59 -0.02 24.48 18.44
C ILE A 59 0.40 23.18 17.75
N ASP A 60 0.32 23.13 16.41
CA ASP A 60 0.75 21.99 15.60
C ASP A 60 1.62 22.41 14.41
N PRO A 61 2.94 22.58 14.62
CA PRO A 61 3.87 23.06 13.59
C PRO A 61 4.10 22.06 12.45
N ASN A 62 3.79 20.78 12.66
CA ASN A 62 4.09 19.71 11.71
C ASN A 62 2.93 19.43 10.74
N ASP A 63 1.76 20.03 10.95
CA ASP A 63 0.59 19.88 10.08
C ASP A 63 0.77 20.65 8.77
N GLN A 64 1.09 19.91 7.70
CA GLN A 64 1.31 20.45 6.36
C GLN A 64 0.08 21.19 5.81
N ASN A 65 -1.14 20.79 6.19
CA ASN A 65 -2.34 21.48 5.70
C ASN A 65 -2.50 22.85 6.37
N LEU A 66 -2.15 22.96 7.66
CA LEU A 66 -2.11 24.25 8.36
C LEU A 66 -1.06 25.17 7.77
N ARG A 67 0.14 24.65 7.52
CA ARG A 67 1.24 25.42 6.92
C ARG A 67 0.84 26.00 5.56
N ILE A 68 0.22 25.20 4.71
CA ILE A 68 -0.27 25.65 3.40
C ILE A 68 -1.37 26.71 3.58
N ALA A 69 -2.38 26.47 4.42
CA ALA A 69 -3.47 27.42 4.63
C ALA A 69 -2.97 28.78 5.16
N HIS A 70 -1.98 28.77 6.07
CA HIS A 70 -1.32 29.97 6.56
C HIS A 70 -0.62 30.73 5.43
N LEU A 71 0.26 30.04 4.67
CA LEU A 71 1.01 30.64 3.57
C LEU A 71 0.09 31.19 2.46
N GLU A 72 -1.03 30.54 2.18
CA GLU A 72 -2.03 31.04 1.21
C GLU A 72 -2.58 32.40 1.61
N HIS A 73 -2.89 32.60 2.89
CA HIS A 73 -3.44 33.87 3.38
C HIS A 73 -2.35 34.93 3.57
N TYR A 74 -1.15 34.52 3.98
CA TYR A 74 -0.01 35.40 4.13
C TYR A 74 0.39 36.06 2.80
N VAL A 75 0.53 35.26 1.72
CA VAL A 75 0.91 35.77 0.40
C VAL A 75 -0.15 36.72 -0.20
N VAL A 76 -1.43 36.55 0.16
CA VAL A 76 -2.49 37.49 -0.24
C VAL A 76 -2.32 38.86 0.42
N LEU A 77 -1.85 38.89 1.67
CA LEU A 77 -1.61 40.13 2.43
C LEU A 77 -0.25 40.76 2.14
N HIS A 78 0.73 39.94 1.75
CA HIS A 78 2.12 40.33 1.49
C HIS A 78 2.56 39.85 0.09
N PRO A 79 1.98 40.40 -1.00
CA PRO A 79 2.31 39.98 -2.36
C PRO A 79 3.76 40.28 -2.77
N GLU A 80 4.42 41.22 -2.09
CA GLU A 80 5.83 41.56 -2.27
C GLU A 80 6.80 40.48 -1.76
N ASP A 81 6.34 39.59 -0.88
CA ASP A 81 7.17 38.54 -0.29
C ASP A 81 7.27 37.32 -1.24
N THR A 82 8.24 37.41 -2.15
CA THR A 82 8.50 36.35 -3.14
C THR A 82 8.94 35.03 -2.50
N GLN A 83 9.56 35.09 -1.31
CA GLN A 83 10.03 33.90 -0.59
C GLN A 83 8.83 33.12 -0.04
N ALA A 84 7.88 33.79 0.60
CA ALA A 84 6.66 33.15 1.08
C ALA A 84 5.85 32.52 -0.07
N ALA A 85 5.82 33.15 -1.25
CA ALA A 85 5.19 32.61 -2.45
C ALA A 85 5.89 31.36 -3.01
N GLU A 86 7.22 31.27 -2.90
CA GLU A 86 7.98 30.07 -3.24
C GLU A 86 7.74 28.94 -2.23
N GLU A 87 7.80 29.22 -0.93
CA GLU A 87 7.47 28.24 0.12
C GLU A 87 6.06 27.66 -0.05
N LEU A 88 5.09 28.49 -0.42
CA LEU A 88 3.73 28.03 -0.70
C LEU A 88 3.68 27.06 -1.89
N ARG A 89 4.40 27.37 -2.98
CA ARG A 89 4.47 26.52 -4.17
C ARG A 89 5.11 25.18 -3.83
N GLU A 90 6.20 25.18 -3.09
CA GLU A 90 6.86 23.96 -2.64
C GLU A 90 5.96 23.11 -1.73
N ALA A 91 5.32 23.72 -0.73
CA ALA A 91 4.45 23.01 0.19
C ALA A 91 3.25 22.38 -0.54
N LYS A 92 2.66 23.09 -1.51
CA LYS A 92 1.61 22.55 -2.38
C LYS A 92 2.11 21.40 -3.25
N ALA A 93 3.32 21.51 -3.82
CA ALA A 93 3.93 20.45 -4.61
C ALA A 93 4.18 19.19 -3.77
N ARG A 94 4.74 19.33 -2.56
CA ARG A 94 4.97 18.21 -1.63
C ARG A 94 3.65 17.52 -1.26
N ARG A 95 2.61 18.28 -0.88
CA ARG A 95 1.27 17.72 -0.59
C ARG A 95 0.65 17.02 -1.81
N ALA A 96 0.85 17.56 -3.01
CA ALA A 96 0.38 16.93 -4.24
C ALA A 96 1.09 15.59 -4.48
N LEU A 97 2.41 15.52 -4.24
CA LEU A 97 3.19 14.29 -4.33
C LEU A 97 2.81 13.27 -3.24
N GLU A 98 2.51 13.69 -2.01
CA GLU A 98 2.01 12.81 -0.94
C GLU A 98 0.67 12.16 -1.31
N ARG A 99 -0.23 12.91 -1.96
CA ARG A 99 -1.51 12.38 -2.47
C ARG A 99 -1.35 11.58 -3.76
N TYR A 100 -0.33 11.89 -4.54
CA TYR A 100 -0.04 11.24 -5.81
C TYR A 100 0.99 10.14 -5.61
N LYS A 101 0.55 8.94 -5.19
CA LYS A 101 1.38 7.73 -5.38
C LYS A 101 1.54 7.49 -6.89
N PRO A 102 2.74 7.67 -7.49
CA PRO A 102 2.94 7.40 -8.91
C PRO A 102 2.54 5.96 -9.21
N ARG A 103 1.95 5.68 -10.39
CA ARG A 103 1.54 4.33 -10.80
C ARG A 103 2.64 3.28 -10.61
N ILE A 104 3.90 3.68 -10.83
CA ILE A 104 5.10 2.87 -10.66
C ILE A 104 5.22 2.29 -9.22
N PHE A 105 4.84 3.06 -8.19
CA PHE A 105 4.83 2.61 -6.80
C PHE A 105 3.62 1.75 -6.44
N ARG A 106 2.49 1.86 -7.16
CA ARG A 106 1.37 0.91 -7.00
C ARG A 106 1.74 -0.49 -7.48
N HIS A 107 2.63 -0.61 -8.47
CA HIS A 107 3.03 -1.90 -9.04
C HIS A 107 4.08 -2.67 -8.20
N GLN A 108 4.76 -1.99 -7.25
CA GLN A 108 5.71 -2.62 -6.34
C GLN A 108 5.06 -2.99 -4.98
N ASP A 109 4.09 -2.21 -4.49
CA ASP A 109 3.44 -2.43 -3.19
C ASP A 109 2.17 -3.30 -3.22
N ALA A 110 1.65 -3.66 -4.40
CA ALA A 110 0.33 -4.33 -4.51
C ALA A 110 0.30 -5.82 -4.13
N SER A 111 1.45 -6.46 -3.87
CA SER A 111 1.49 -7.86 -3.42
C SER A 111 2.01 -7.93 -1.99
N GLN A 112 1.13 -8.29 -1.05
CA GLN A 112 1.59 -8.75 0.26
C GLN A 112 2.62 -9.87 0.03
N PRO A 113 3.80 -9.83 0.68
CA PRO A 113 4.79 -10.90 0.59
C PRO A 113 4.15 -12.24 0.95
N ILE A 114 4.60 -13.32 0.32
CA ILE A 114 3.99 -14.64 0.51
C ILE A 114 3.99 -15.06 1.99
N GLY A 115 5.04 -14.71 2.75
CA GLY A 115 5.12 -14.96 4.19
C GLY A 115 4.01 -14.26 5.01
N VAL A 116 3.62 -13.04 4.61
CA VAL A 116 2.51 -12.32 5.26
C VAL A 116 1.19 -13.03 5.01
N ILE A 117 0.97 -13.49 3.78
CA ILE A 117 -0.24 -14.24 3.40
C ILE A 117 -0.29 -15.58 4.13
N LEU A 118 0.82 -16.31 4.17
CA LEU A 118 0.91 -17.60 4.88
C LEU A 118 0.60 -17.44 6.37
N ARG A 119 1.11 -16.39 7.02
CA ARG A 119 0.78 -16.08 8.42
C ARG A 119 -0.69 -15.73 8.60
N ALA A 120 -1.25 -14.90 7.73
CA ALA A 120 -2.67 -14.52 7.77
C ALA A 120 -3.61 -15.73 7.58
N LEU A 121 -3.16 -16.75 6.84
CA LEU A 121 -3.85 -18.03 6.68
C LEU A 121 -3.55 -19.04 7.81
N HIS A 122 -2.79 -18.65 8.83
CA HIS A 122 -2.28 -19.55 9.90
C HIS A 122 -1.54 -20.79 9.37
N ALA A 123 -0.94 -20.68 8.18
CA ALA A 123 -0.20 -21.74 7.51
C ALA A 123 1.27 -21.84 7.94
N VAL A 124 1.76 -20.80 8.63
CA VAL A 124 3.09 -20.70 9.25
C VAL A 124 2.98 -19.75 10.45
N ASN A 125 3.75 -20.00 11.51
CA ASN A 125 3.87 -19.08 12.63
C ASN A 125 5.07 -18.13 12.44
N ASP A 126 5.16 -17.08 13.26
CA ASP A 126 6.22 -16.06 13.13
C ASP A 126 7.63 -16.64 13.33
N ALA A 127 7.81 -17.54 14.31
CA ALA A 127 9.11 -18.13 14.62
C ALA A 127 9.63 -19.02 13.48
N ASP A 128 8.77 -19.86 12.91
CA ASP A 128 9.10 -20.73 11.78
C ASP A 128 9.37 -19.93 10.51
N LEU A 129 8.65 -18.82 10.30
CA LEU A 129 8.89 -17.93 9.18
C LEU A 129 10.24 -17.20 9.30
N GLU A 130 10.59 -16.72 10.50
CA GLU A 130 11.87 -16.07 10.77
C GLU A 130 13.05 -17.02 10.53
N VAL A 131 12.99 -18.23 11.10
CA VAL A 131 14.01 -19.28 10.88
C VAL A 131 14.14 -19.64 9.40
N ALA A 132 13.03 -19.74 8.66
CA ALA A 132 13.06 -20.04 7.23
C ALA A 132 13.68 -18.91 6.40
N LEU A 133 13.44 -17.64 6.77
CA LEU A 133 14.04 -16.48 6.09
C LEU A 133 15.55 -16.41 6.32
N GLU A 134 16.01 -16.66 7.54
CA GLU A 134 17.45 -16.75 7.86
C GLU A 134 18.12 -17.88 7.07
N GLU A 135 17.48 -19.04 7.02
CA GLU A 135 17.98 -20.18 6.24
C GLU A 135 18.02 -19.87 4.74
N GLN A 136 16.98 -19.24 4.19
CA GLN A 136 16.93 -18.84 2.79
C GLN A 136 18.08 -17.90 2.43
N GLU A 137 18.36 -16.91 3.28
CA GLU A 137 19.46 -15.97 3.08
C GLU A 137 20.82 -16.66 3.17
N ARG A 138 21.00 -17.58 4.11
CA ARG A 138 22.21 -18.42 4.20
C ARG A 138 22.40 -19.25 2.93
N LEU A 139 21.35 -19.89 2.42
CA LEU A 139 21.39 -20.69 1.19
C LEU A 139 21.74 -19.83 -0.04
N ARG A 140 21.19 -18.61 -0.13
CA ARG A 140 21.53 -17.64 -1.16
C ARG A 140 23.02 -17.29 -1.14
N ARG A 141 23.60 -17.01 0.05
CA ARG A 141 25.04 -16.72 0.20
C ARG A 141 25.95 -17.89 -0.20
N LEU A 142 25.47 -19.12 -0.03
CA LEU A 142 26.18 -20.34 -0.45
C LEU A 142 26.00 -20.66 -1.95
N GLY A 143 25.37 -19.77 -2.73
CA GLY A 143 25.14 -19.97 -4.16
C GLY A 143 24.06 -21.01 -4.48
N ARG A 144 23.19 -21.35 -3.51
CA ARG A 144 22.12 -22.34 -3.65
C ARG A 144 20.76 -21.71 -3.35
N PRO A 145 20.33 -20.68 -4.09
CA PRO A 145 19.09 -19.97 -3.78
C PRO A 145 17.89 -20.93 -3.85
N MET A 146 16.98 -20.80 -2.88
CA MET A 146 15.72 -21.56 -2.81
C MET A 146 14.57 -20.59 -2.58
N LEU A 147 13.40 -20.88 -3.14
CA LEU A 147 12.19 -20.10 -2.88
C LEU A 147 11.69 -20.37 -1.45
N LEU A 148 11.19 -19.33 -0.79
CA LEU A 148 10.75 -19.42 0.62
C LEU A 148 9.62 -20.44 0.80
N GLY A 149 8.66 -20.45 -0.13
CA GLY A 149 7.56 -21.41 -0.11
C GLY A 149 8.07 -22.85 -0.15
N ASP A 150 8.95 -23.16 -1.11
CA ASP A 150 9.53 -24.50 -1.26
C ASP A 150 10.31 -24.91 -0.01
N LEU A 151 11.07 -23.99 0.57
CA LEU A 151 11.81 -24.22 1.81
C LEU A 151 10.86 -24.54 2.98
N LEU A 152 9.79 -23.78 3.15
CA LEU A 152 8.80 -24.00 4.20
C LEU A 152 8.12 -25.36 4.08
N VAL A 153 7.78 -25.79 2.86
CA VAL A 153 7.18 -27.11 2.63
C VAL A 153 8.20 -28.22 2.86
N LEU A 154 9.42 -28.07 2.34
CA LEU A 154 10.51 -29.05 2.52
C LEU A 154 10.85 -29.26 4.00
N ARG A 155 10.77 -28.20 4.81
CA ARG A 155 11.00 -28.24 6.27
C ARG A 155 9.77 -28.68 7.07
N GLY A 156 8.66 -29.01 6.41
CA GLY A 156 7.41 -29.42 7.06
C GLY A 156 6.74 -28.30 7.86
N LYS A 157 7.07 -27.03 7.59
CA LYS A 157 6.54 -25.86 8.29
C LYS A 157 5.22 -25.36 7.69
N THR A 158 4.95 -25.74 6.45
CA THR A 158 3.71 -25.40 5.74
C THR A 158 3.30 -26.58 4.85
N ALA A 159 2.00 -26.85 4.77
CA ALA A 159 1.46 -27.88 3.88
C ALA A 159 1.44 -27.40 2.40
N PRO A 160 1.63 -28.30 1.41
CA PRO A 160 1.54 -27.94 -0.01
C PRO A 160 0.24 -27.20 -0.38
N GLU A 161 -0.88 -27.62 0.19
CA GLU A 161 -2.21 -27.04 -0.01
C GLU A 161 -2.27 -25.60 0.50
N ALA A 162 -1.67 -25.34 1.66
CA ALA A 162 -1.66 -24.02 2.25
C ALA A 162 -0.77 -23.06 1.44
N LEU A 163 0.38 -23.53 0.93
CA LEU A 163 1.22 -22.75 0.05
C LEU A 163 0.54 -22.46 -1.29
N ALA A 164 -0.09 -23.45 -1.92
CA ALA A 164 -0.83 -23.29 -3.18
C ALA A 164 -1.97 -22.27 -3.04
N ARG A 165 -2.72 -22.35 -1.93
CA ARG A 165 -3.79 -21.40 -1.61
C ARG A 165 -3.23 -19.98 -1.40
N ALA A 166 -2.12 -19.85 -0.69
CA ALA A 166 -1.46 -18.55 -0.47
C ALA A 166 -0.96 -17.92 -1.78
N LEU A 167 -0.34 -18.70 -2.67
CA LEU A 167 0.12 -18.24 -3.98
C LEU A 167 -1.06 -17.82 -4.87
N THR A 168 -2.12 -18.61 -4.90
CA THR A 168 -3.34 -18.30 -5.66
C THR A 168 -4.01 -17.01 -5.14
N LEU A 169 -4.07 -16.85 -3.81
CA LEU A 169 -4.58 -15.63 -3.19
C LEU A 169 -3.71 -14.42 -3.53
N GLN A 170 -2.37 -14.57 -3.50
CA GLN A 170 -1.44 -13.52 -3.89
C GLN A 170 -1.67 -13.07 -5.34
N SER A 171 -1.82 -14.02 -6.28
CA SER A 171 -2.12 -13.72 -7.69
C SER A 171 -3.46 -13.00 -7.85
N ARG A 172 -4.51 -13.39 -7.11
CA ARG A 172 -5.81 -12.70 -7.12
C ARG A 172 -5.69 -11.26 -6.61
N LEU A 173 -5.04 -11.06 -5.47
CA LEU A 173 -4.86 -9.72 -4.87
C LEU A 173 -4.11 -8.80 -5.81
N ARG A 174 -3.07 -9.31 -6.48
CA ARG A 174 -2.33 -8.58 -7.50
C ARG A 174 -3.20 -8.18 -8.68
N ALA A 175 -3.97 -9.11 -9.23
CA ALA A 175 -4.88 -8.84 -10.33
C ALA A 175 -5.93 -7.78 -9.95
N ALA A 176 -6.54 -7.90 -8.77
CA ALA A 176 -7.51 -6.94 -8.25
C ALA A 176 -6.92 -5.52 -8.09
N ASN A 177 -5.63 -5.44 -7.74
CA ASN A 177 -4.89 -4.18 -7.60
C ASN A 177 -4.37 -3.63 -8.95
N GLY A 178 -4.70 -4.25 -10.08
CA GLY A 178 -4.24 -3.83 -11.41
C GLY A 178 -2.73 -4.00 -11.60
N ALA A 179 -2.09 -4.92 -10.86
CA ALA A 179 -0.70 -5.23 -11.08
C ALA A 179 -0.53 -6.00 -12.39
N MET A 180 0.53 -5.68 -13.14
CA MET A 180 0.88 -6.43 -14.34
C MET A 180 1.25 -7.88 -13.95
N PRO A 181 0.74 -8.89 -14.68
CA PRO A 181 1.13 -10.28 -14.47
C PRO A 181 2.64 -10.45 -14.62
N ARG A 182 3.28 -11.09 -13.65
CA ARG A 182 4.72 -11.42 -13.69
C ARG A 182 5.00 -12.87 -14.07
N THR A 183 4.01 -13.74 -13.90
CA THR A 183 4.11 -15.16 -14.19
C THR A 183 3.08 -15.57 -15.22
N LEU A 184 3.37 -16.67 -15.92
CA LEU A 184 2.41 -17.26 -16.86
C LEU A 184 1.09 -17.62 -16.15
N SER A 185 1.14 -18.09 -14.91
CA SER A 185 -0.05 -18.40 -14.11
C SER A 185 -0.88 -17.15 -13.80
N GLU A 186 -0.25 -16.05 -13.40
CA GLU A 186 -0.93 -14.76 -13.22
C GLU A 186 -1.57 -14.27 -14.54
N TYR A 187 -0.88 -14.46 -15.67
CA TYR A 187 -1.38 -14.06 -16.97
C TYR A 187 -2.62 -14.87 -17.39
N LEU A 188 -2.55 -16.20 -17.25
CA LEU A 188 -3.66 -17.09 -17.55
C LEU A 188 -4.89 -16.80 -16.68
N MET A 189 -4.68 -16.49 -15.40
CA MET A 189 -5.76 -16.05 -14.51
C MET A 189 -6.34 -14.70 -14.93
N ALA A 190 -5.49 -13.71 -15.22
CA ALA A 190 -5.92 -12.36 -15.58
C ALA A 190 -6.72 -12.34 -16.90
N LYS A 191 -6.42 -13.25 -17.82
CA LYS A 191 -7.17 -13.44 -19.08
C LYS A 191 -8.38 -14.37 -18.94
N GLY A 192 -8.64 -14.92 -17.76
CA GLY A 192 -9.77 -15.82 -17.49
C GLY A 192 -9.62 -17.22 -18.10
N HIS A 193 -8.42 -17.61 -18.51
CA HIS A 193 -8.15 -18.94 -19.06
C HIS A 193 -8.05 -20.02 -17.98
N VAL A 194 -7.67 -19.64 -16.76
CA VAL A 194 -7.56 -20.55 -15.63
C VAL A 194 -8.30 -19.95 -14.44
N THR A 195 -9.22 -20.72 -13.87
CA THR A 195 -9.88 -20.35 -12.62
C THR A 195 -8.93 -20.53 -11.45
N PRO A 196 -9.13 -19.81 -10.34
CA PRO A 196 -8.24 -19.94 -9.20
C PRO A 196 -8.23 -21.35 -8.59
N ASP A 197 -9.36 -22.08 -8.63
CA ASP A 197 -9.44 -23.45 -8.12
C ASP A 197 -8.70 -24.45 -9.03
N GLN A 198 -8.65 -24.18 -10.34
CA GLN A 198 -7.78 -24.91 -11.26
C GLN A 198 -6.31 -24.61 -11.00
N LEU A 199 -5.96 -23.34 -10.76
CA LEU A 199 -4.57 -22.97 -10.44
C LEU A 199 -4.11 -23.58 -9.11
N GLU A 200 -4.94 -23.52 -8.06
CA GLU A 200 -4.61 -24.08 -6.75
C GLU A 200 -4.34 -25.59 -6.86
N ARG A 201 -5.19 -26.35 -7.57
CA ARG A 201 -4.98 -27.79 -7.82
C ARG A 201 -3.68 -28.09 -8.58
N ALA A 202 -3.36 -27.31 -9.61
CA ALA A 202 -2.12 -27.46 -10.36
C ALA A 202 -0.88 -27.14 -9.50
N LEU A 203 -0.96 -26.09 -8.68
CA LEU A 203 0.12 -25.71 -7.75
C LEU A 203 0.34 -26.78 -6.66
N ILE A 204 -0.73 -27.37 -6.11
CA ILE A 204 -0.60 -28.47 -5.14
C ILE A 204 0.21 -29.61 -5.73
N GLU A 205 -0.12 -30.02 -6.95
CA GLU A 205 0.59 -31.09 -7.64
C GLU A 205 2.04 -30.71 -7.92
N GLN A 206 2.29 -29.49 -8.42
CA GLN A 206 3.64 -29.00 -8.68
C GLN A 206 4.51 -29.00 -7.41
N ILE A 207 3.98 -28.47 -6.30
CA ILE A 207 4.69 -28.41 -5.02
C ILE A 207 5.02 -29.82 -4.53
N ARG A 208 4.07 -30.77 -4.61
CA ARG A 208 4.31 -32.16 -4.23
C ARG A 208 5.40 -32.81 -5.09
N LEU A 209 5.37 -32.60 -6.40
CA LEU A 209 6.41 -33.11 -7.30
C LEU A 209 7.78 -32.55 -6.90
N HIS A 210 7.89 -31.24 -6.68
CA HIS A 210 9.13 -30.59 -6.25
C HIS A 210 9.66 -31.19 -4.94
N THR A 211 8.80 -31.41 -3.94
CA THR A 211 9.22 -32.05 -2.68
C THR A 211 9.68 -33.49 -2.83
N SER A 212 9.22 -34.19 -3.86
CA SER A 212 9.66 -35.55 -4.21
C SER A 212 10.89 -35.60 -5.12
N GLY A 213 11.48 -34.43 -5.45
CA GLY A 213 12.62 -34.32 -6.34
C GLY A 213 12.27 -34.42 -7.83
N LYS A 214 10.98 -34.39 -8.19
CA LYS A 214 10.50 -34.37 -9.58
C LYS A 214 10.18 -32.93 -9.97
N HIS A 215 10.49 -32.57 -11.20
CA HIS A 215 10.15 -31.26 -11.75
C HIS A 215 9.23 -31.43 -12.95
N GLU A 216 8.03 -30.85 -12.87
CA GLU A 216 7.11 -30.72 -14.00
C GLU A 216 6.67 -29.25 -14.03
N PRO A 217 6.76 -28.58 -15.19
CA PRO A 217 6.36 -27.19 -15.30
C PRO A 217 4.85 -27.05 -15.12
N LEU A 218 4.42 -25.99 -14.43
CA LEU A 218 3.01 -25.72 -14.13
C LEU A 218 2.12 -25.73 -15.38
N GLY A 219 2.64 -25.29 -16.52
CA GLY A 219 1.92 -25.32 -17.80
C GLY A 219 1.55 -26.73 -18.26
N GLU A 220 2.45 -27.71 -18.11
CA GLU A 220 2.18 -29.11 -18.45
C GLU A 220 1.15 -29.73 -17.50
N ILE A 221 1.25 -29.41 -16.20
CA ILE A 221 0.27 -29.83 -15.20
C ILE A 221 -1.11 -29.28 -15.55
N LEU A 222 -1.21 -27.99 -15.92
CA LEU A 222 -2.48 -27.36 -16.33
C LEU A 222 -3.07 -28.01 -17.60
N LEU A 223 -2.25 -28.40 -18.57
CA LEU A 223 -2.69 -29.13 -19.76
C LEU A 223 -3.21 -30.52 -19.40
N ARG A 224 -2.43 -31.27 -18.62
CA ARG A 224 -2.76 -32.64 -18.19
C ARG A 224 -4.04 -32.69 -17.34
N GLN A 225 -4.29 -31.67 -16.53
CA GLN A 225 -5.51 -31.51 -15.76
C GLN A 225 -6.71 -30.99 -16.59
N GLY A 226 -6.52 -30.67 -17.88
CA GLY A 226 -7.55 -30.11 -18.75
C GLY A 226 -7.99 -28.69 -18.33
N ALA A 227 -7.16 -27.99 -17.55
CA ALA A 227 -7.46 -26.63 -17.10
C ALA A 227 -7.23 -25.58 -18.19
N VAL A 228 -6.37 -25.89 -19.16
CA VAL A 228 -6.06 -25.04 -20.31
C VAL A 228 -5.83 -25.93 -21.54
N ASP A 229 -6.05 -25.40 -22.73
CA ASP A 229 -5.67 -26.07 -23.98
C ASP A 229 -4.27 -25.62 -24.44
N THR A 230 -3.60 -26.48 -25.22
CA THR A 230 -2.27 -26.26 -25.79
C THR A 230 -2.22 -24.97 -26.60
N THR A 231 -3.28 -24.71 -27.38
CA THR A 231 -3.38 -23.49 -28.21
C THR A 231 -3.43 -22.23 -27.35
N ILE A 232 -4.20 -22.26 -26.26
CA ILE A 232 -4.34 -21.16 -25.30
C ILE A 232 -3.03 -20.94 -24.55
N LEU A 233 -2.38 -22.02 -24.09
CA LEU A 233 -1.13 -21.93 -23.35
C LEU A 233 -0.01 -21.33 -24.21
N GLN A 234 0.14 -21.79 -25.47
CA GLN A 234 1.13 -21.24 -26.40
C GLN A 234 0.88 -19.76 -26.68
N ARG A 235 -0.37 -19.37 -26.94
CA ARG A 235 -0.74 -17.97 -27.17
C ARG A 235 -0.47 -17.12 -25.94
N ALA A 236 -0.86 -17.59 -24.76
CA ALA A 236 -0.62 -16.89 -23.50
C ALA A 236 0.88 -16.70 -23.23
N PHE A 237 1.70 -17.70 -23.54
CA PHE A 237 3.16 -17.61 -23.43
C PHE A 237 3.75 -16.56 -24.37
N GLN A 238 3.39 -16.61 -25.66
CA GLN A 238 3.86 -15.64 -26.66
C GLN A 238 3.45 -14.21 -26.28
N GLN A 239 2.22 -14.03 -25.83
CA GLN A 239 1.71 -12.71 -25.49
C GLN A 239 2.28 -12.17 -24.18
N HIS A 240 2.47 -13.04 -23.17
CA HIS A 240 3.17 -12.67 -21.95
C HIS A 240 4.63 -12.23 -22.24
N MET A 241 5.34 -12.92 -23.14
CA MET A 241 6.68 -12.51 -23.56
C MET A 241 6.67 -11.17 -24.30
N HIS A 242 5.72 -10.96 -25.21
CA HIS A 242 5.58 -9.69 -25.93
C HIS A 242 5.27 -8.53 -24.98
N ASP A 243 4.26 -8.69 -24.12
CA ASP A 243 3.84 -7.69 -23.14
C ASP A 243 5.01 -7.34 -22.20
N ALA A 244 5.76 -8.35 -21.74
CA ALA A 244 6.95 -8.16 -20.91
C ALA A 244 8.07 -7.38 -21.62
N MET A 245 8.27 -7.57 -22.93
CA MET A 245 9.25 -6.80 -23.71
C MET A 245 8.81 -5.36 -23.97
N THR A 246 7.51 -5.13 -24.21
CA THR A 246 6.97 -3.78 -24.45
C THR A 246 6.85 -2.91 -23.21
N ALA A 247 6.84 -3.51 -22.02
CA ALA A 247 6.74 -2.78 -20.75
C ALA A 247 7.99 -1.96 -20.36
N PHE A 248 9.07 -2.06 -21.14
CA PHE A 248 10.34 -1.36 -20.91
C PHE A 248 10.60 -0.17 -21.87
N VAL A 249 9.61 0.20 -22.69
CA VAL A 249 9.63 1.37 -23.59
C VAL A 249 8.59 2.39 -23.12
#